data_AF-D0NBS6-F1
#
_entry.id   AF-D0NBS6-F1
#
_cell.length_a   1.000
_cell.length_b   1.000
_cell.length_c   1.000
_cell.angle_alpha   90.00
_cell.angle_beta   90.00
_cell.angle_gamma   90.00
#
_symmetry.space_group_name_H-M   'P 1'
#
loop_
_entity.id
_entity.type
_entity.pdbx_description
1 polymer ?
#
loop_
_entity_poly.entity_id
_entity_poly.type
_entity_poly.pdbx_seq_one_letter_code
_entity_poly.pdbx_strand_id
1 'polypeptide(L)'
;MAFANVYGAVSICRVMLPAPTSVRTYGDLGEWAMRKPGRYITVVVQVTGCLIVPCAFLVLGGTLLDGIFPDAFTTTTWSALMALTITSVCLVPTLKEGAALRL
;
A
#
# COMPACT_ATOMS: atom_id res chain seq x y z
N MET A 1 10.39 -13.23 6.82
CA MET A 1 9.17 -12.38 6.77
C MET A 1 8.31 -12.51 8.02
N ALA A 2 7.92 -13.73 8.44
CA ALA A 2 7.04 -13.93 9.60
C ALA A 2 7.51 -13.23 10.88
N PHE A 3 8.78 -13.37 11.27
CA PHE A 3 9.33 -12.74 12.47
C PHE A 3 9.26 -11.21 12.46
N ALA A 4 9.53 -10.56 11.32
CA ALA A 4 9.46 -9.10 11.21
C ALA A 4 8.02 -8.59 11.34
N ASN A 5 7.05 -9.30 10.76
CA ASN A 5 5.63 -8.96 10.88
C ASN A 5 5.13 -9.14 12.32
N VAL A 6 5.51 -10.23 12.99
CA VAL A 6 5.13 -10.47 14.39
C VAL A 6 5.73 -9.40 15.30
N TYR A 7 7.01 -9.08 15.13
CA TYR A 7 7.67 -8.03 15.90
C TYR A 7 7.01 -6.67 15.66
N GLY A 8 6.72 -6.33 14.39
CA GLY A 8 5.98 -5.12 14.02
C GLY A 8 4.62 -5.05 14.71
N ALA A 9 3.81 -6.10 14.60
CA ALA A 9 2.49 -6.17 15.22
C ALA A 9 2.55 -5.97 16.76
N VAL A 10 3.48 -6.66 17.42
CA VAL A 10 3.68 -6.53 18.87
C VAL A 10 4.11 -5.10 19.24
N SER A 11 5.01 -4.50 18.46
CA SER A 11 5.46 -3.13 18.72
C SER A 11 4.31 -2.11 18.61
N ILE A 12 3.44 -2.25 17.60
CA ILE A 12 2.28 -1.38 17.41
C ILE A 12 1.29 -1.53 18.56
N CYS A 13 0.99 -2.76 18.98
CA CYS A 13 0.11 -3.00 20.13
C CYS A 13 0.64 -2.33 21.40
N ARG A 14 1.96 -2.38 21.65
CA ARG A 14 2.58 -1.73 22.82
C ARG A 14 2.51 -0.21 22.76
N VAL A 15 2.58 0.38 21.57
CA VAL A 15 2.48 1.82 21.35
C VAL A 15 1.01 2.29 21.43
N MET A 16 0.06 1.46 21.04
CA MET A 16 -1.39 1.78 21.11
C MET A 16 -1.96 1.72 22.54
N LEU A 17 -1.45 0.86 23.42
CA LEU A 17 -1.91 0.77 24.82
C LEU A 17 -1.82 2.10 25.61
N PRO A 18 -0.74 2.89 25.52
CA PRO A 18 -0.63 4.21 26.14
C PRO A 18 -1.16 5.36 25.27
N ALA A 19 -1.64 5.09 24.04
CA ALA A 19 -2.02 6.15 23.11
C ALA A 19 -3.38 6.78 23.50
N PRO A 20 -3.53 8.12 23.43
CA PRO A 20 -4.80 8.80 23.64
C PRO A 20 -5.79 8.47 22.51
N THR A 21 -7.09 8.60 22.78
CA THR A 21 -8.19 8.32 21.83
C THR A 21 -8.17 9.16 20.54
N SER A 22 -7.33 10.20 20.50
CA SER A 22 -7.06 10.99 19.30
C SER A 22 -6.30 10.20 18.22
N VAL A 23 -5.52 9.18 18.61
CA VAL A 23 -4.68 8.39 17.68
C VAL A 23 -5.51 7.32 16.99
N ARG A 24 -6.08 7.67 15.83
CA ARG A 24 -6.93 6.76 15.03
C ARG A 24 -6.28 6.26 13.76
N THR A 25 -5.21 6.90 13.28
CA THR A 25 -4.54 6.55 12.03
C THR A 25 -3.07 6.26 12.23
N TYR A 26 -2.50 5.46 11.33
CA TYR A 26 -1.07 5.12 11.32
C TYR A 26 -0.16 6.37 11.20
N GLY A 27 -0.64 7.41 10.51
CA GLY A 27 0.01 8.71 10.43
C GLY A 27 0.07 9.42 11.78
N ASP A 28 -1.03 9.42 12.53
CA ASP A 28 -1.14 10.02 13.85
C ASP A 28 -0.34 9.24 14.90
N LEU A 29 -0.27 7.91 14.77
CA LEU A 29 0.59 7.05 15.59
C LEU A 29 2.07 7.38 15.38
N GLY A 30 2.47 7.64 14.12
CA GLY A 30 3.81 8.12 13.79
C GLY A 30 4.10 9.50 14.38
N GLU A 31 3.12 10.40 14.38
CA GLU A 31 3.22 11.71 15.04
C GLU A 31 3.37 11.59 16.56
N TRP A 32 2.64 10.66 17.17
CA TRP A 32 2.71 10.42 18.60
C TRP A 32 4.07 9.84 19.02
N ALA A 33 4.62 8.90 18.24
CA ALA A 33 5.88 8.22 18.57
C ALA A 33 7.15 9.05 18.28
N MET A 34 7.19 9.81 17.18
CA MET A 34 8.39 10.54 16.72
C MET A 34 8.13 12.02 16.41
N ARG A 35 6.99 12.60 16.83
CA ARG A 35 6.53 13.95 16.46
C ARG A 35 6.34 14.11 14.94
N LYS A 36 6.27 15.35 14.47
CA LYS A 36 6.05 15.75 13.06
C LYS A 36 6.82 14.94 11.99
N PRO A 37 8.12 14.61 12.14
CA PRO A 37 8.82 13.82 11.11
C PRO A 37 8.28 12.38 11.03
N GLY A 38 7.84 11.81 12.15
CA GLY A 38 7.27 10.46 12.21
C GLY A 38 6.00 10.31 11.37
N ARG A 39 5.15 11.34 11.33
CA ARG A 39 3.95 11.36 10.47
C ARG A 39 4.28 11.33 8.99
N TYR A 40 5.30 12.05 8.56
CA TYR A 40 5.68 12.08 7.15
C TYR A 40 6.25 10.73 6.71
N ILE A 41 7.10 10.14 7.54
CA ILE A 41 7.70 8.83 7.26
C ILE A 41 6.64 7.74 7.17
N THR A 42 5.68 7.67 8.10
CA THR A 42 4.63 6.65 8.08
C THR A 42 3.70 6.81 6.87
N VAL A 43 3.34 8.04 6.50
CA VAL A 43 2.52 8.30 5.31
C VAL A 43 3.26 7.90 4.03
N VAL A 44 4.54 8.25 3.89
CA VAL A 44 5.34 7.88 2.71
C VAL A 44 5.43 6.36 2.60
N VAL A 45 5.79 5.66 3.68
CA VAL A 45 5.90 4.19 3.67
C VAL A 45 4.56 3.53 3.33
N GLN A 46 3.44 4.05 3.86
CA GLN A 46 2.10 3.56 3.55
C GLN A 46 1.77 3.73 2.06
N VAL A 47 1.98 4.94 1.52
CA VAL A 47 1.71 5.23 0.10
C VAL A 47 2.59 4.36 -0.81
N THR A 48 3.87 4.21 -0.47
CA THR A 48 4.79 3.36 -1.21
C THR A 48 4.37 1.90 -1.17
N GLY A 49 3.96 1.37 -0.02
CA GLY A 49 3.46 0.00 0.11
C GLY A 49 2.19 -0.22 -0.71
N CYS A 50 1.24 0.72 -0.66
CA CYS A 50 0.01 0.67 -1.45
C CYS A 50 0.25 0.75 -2.96
N LEU A 51 1.37 1.31 -3.43
CA LEU A 51 1.75 1.32 -4.85
C LEU A 51 2.51 0.06 -5.26
N ILE A 52 3.47 -0.38 -4.45
CA ILE A 52 4.36 -1.51 -4.78
C ILE A 52 3.58 -2.83 -4.85
N VAL A 53 2.64 -3.05 -3.92
CA VAL A 53 1.86 -4.30 -3.89
C VAL A 53 1.07 -4.53 -5.18
N PRO A 54 0.19 -3.61 -5.65
CA PRO A 54 -0.50 -3.80 -6.91
C PRO A 54 0.46 -3.83 -8.11
N CYS A 55 1.53 -3.03 -8.11
CA CYS A 55 2.54 -3.10 -9.18
C CYS A 55 3.17 -4.51 -9.29
N ALA A 56 3.49 -5.16 -8.17
CA ALA A 56 4.03 -6.52 -8.19
C ALA A 56 3.02 -7.54 -8.74
N PHE A 57 1.75 -7.44 -8.34
CA PHE A 57 0.67 -8.28 -8.88
C PHE A 57 0.44 -8.04 -10.38
N LEU A 58 0.58 -6.80 -10.86
CA LEU A 58 0.42 -6.45 -12.27
C LEU A 58 1.55 -7.00 -13.14
N VAL A 59 2.80 -6.95 -12.66
CA VAL A 59 3.94 -7.59 -13.35
C VAL A 59 3.74 -9.09 -13.43
N LEU A 60 3.34 -9.74 -12.33
CA LEU A 60 2.98 -11.16 -12.33
C LEU A 60 1.87 -11.48 -13.33
N GLY A 61 0.80 -10.68 -13.36
CA GLY A 61 -0.29 -10.81 -14.34
C GLY A 61 0.20 -10.71 -15.79
N GLY A 62 1.10 -9.75 -16.08
CA GLY A 62 1.70 -9.61 -17.41
C GLY A 62 2.48 -10.85 -17.85
N THR A 63 3.25 -11.46 -16.94
CA THR A 63 3.98 -12.71 -17.25
C THR A 63 3.05 -13.90 -17.49
N LEU A 64 1.90 -13.96 -16.81
CA LEU A 64 0.89 -15.00 -17.08
C LEU A 64 0.23 -14.81 -18.46
N LEU A 65 -0.08 -13.57 -18.85
CA LEU A 65 -0.68 -13.29 -20.16
C LEU A 65 0.27 -13.61 -21.31
N ASP A 66 1.57 -13.32 -21.15
CA ASP A 66 2.62 -13.68 -22.10
C ASP A 66 2.66 -15.21 -22.34
N GLY A 67 2.48 -16.00 -21.28
CA GLY A 67 2.39 -17.46 -21.37
C GLY A 67 1.10 -18.00 -22.02
N ILE A 68 -0.01 -17.24 -22.01
CA ILE A 68 -1.30 -17.66 -22.60
C ILE A 68 -1.41 -17.23 -24.07
N PHE A 69 -0.84 -16.08 -24.45
CA PHE A 69 -0.80 -15.57 -25.82
C PHE A 69 0.65 -15.34 -26.27
N PRO A 70 1.35 -16.40 -26.69
CA PRO A 70 2.72 -16.26 -27.16
C PRO A 70 2.79 -15.38 -28.43
N ASP A 71 3.80 -14.51 -28.51
CA ASP A 71 4.19 -13.72 -29.70
C ASP A 71 3.27 -12.54 -30.12
N ALA A 72 2.28 -12.14 -29.31
CA ALA A 72 1.39 -11.02 -29.68
C ALA A 72 1.98 -9.61 -29.42
N PHE A 73 2.69 -9.41 -28.29
CA PHE A 73 3.31 -8.14 -27.90
C PHE A 73 4.45 -8.37 -26.90
N THR A 74 5.43 -7.46 -26.83
CA THR A 74 6.46 -7.45 -25.78
C THR A 74 5.85 -7.38 -24.37
N THR A 75 6.35 -8.20 -23.46
CA THR A 75 5.89 -8.32 -22.06
C THR A 75 5.77 -6.96 -21.35
N THR A 76 6.70 -6.03 -21.61
CA THR A 76 6.70 -4.67 -21.04
C THR A 76 5.47 -3.85 -21.45
N THR A 77 5.00 -4.01 -22.69
CA THR A 77 3.83 -3.29 -23.22
C THR A 77 2.54 -3.81 -22.60
N TRP A 78 2.42 -5.13 -22.42
CA TRP A 78 1.29 -5.75 -21.72
C TRP A 78 1.22 -5.35 -20.25
N SER A 79 2.36 -5.38 -19.54
CA SER A 79 2.43 -4.92 -18.16
C SER A 79 2.07 -3.43 -18.02
N ALA A 80 2.50 -2.57 -18.96
CA ALA A 80 2.17 -1.15 -18.94
C ALA A 80 0.67 -0.88 -19.19
N LEU A 81 0.06 -1.57 -20.16
CA LEU A 81 -1.38 -1.46 -20.46
C LEU A 81 -2.25 -1.94 -19.30
N MET A 82 -1.89 -3.08 -18.70
CA MET A 82 -2.58 -3.62 -17.53
C MET A 82 -2.40 -2.70 -16.31
N ALA A 83 -1.20 -2.14 -16.11
CA ALA A 83 -0.94 -1.23 -15.01
C ALA A 83 -1.77 0.06 -15.11
N LEU A 84 -1.78 0.72 -16.27
CA LEU A 84 -2.51 1.99 -16.43
C LEU A 84 -4.03 1.81 -16.24
N THR A 85 -4.60 0.73 -16.78
CA THR A 85 -6.05 0.48 -16.71
C THR A 85 -6.49 0.02 -15.32
N ILE A 86 -5.77 -0.92 -14.71
CA ILE A 86 -6.16 -1.53 -13.45
C ILE A 86 -5.82 -0.63 -12.26
N THR A 87 -4.67 0.05 -12.26
CA THR A 87 -4.32 0.98 -11.17
C THR A 87 -5.33 2.13 -11.09
N SER A 88 -5.80 2.66 -12.23
CA SER A 88 -6.84 3.70 -12.23
C SER A 88 -8.17 3.19 -11.68
N VAL A 89 -8.57 1.96 -12.01
CA VAL A 89 -9.82 1.34 -11.51
C VAL A 89 -9.74 1.02 -10.03
N CYS A 90 -8.59 0.56 -9.52
CA CYS A 90 -8.43 0.25 -8.10
C CYS A 90 -8.32 1.51 -7.23
N LEU A 91 -7.70 2.59 -7.74
CA LEU A 91 -7.45 3.79 -6.95
C LEU A 91 -8.71 4.63 -6.71
N VAL A 92 -9.64 4.67 -7.68
CA VAL A 92 -10.90 5.43 -7.57
C VAL A 92 -11.78 5.02 -6.37
N PRO A 93 -12.12 3.73 -6.16
CA PRO A 93 -12.89 3.32 -5.00
C PRO A 93 -12.08 3.45 -3.71
N THR A 94 -10.78 3.12 -3.71
CA THR A 94 -9.94 3.25 -2.50
C THR A 94 -9.84 4.68 -2.00
N LEU A 95 -9.71 5.66 -2.91
CA LEU A 95 -9.71 7.08 -2.53
C LEU A 95 -11.08 7.54 -2.03
N LYS A 96 -12.17 7.02 -2.62
CA LYS A 96 -13.54 7.37 -2.21
C LYS A 96 -13.87 6.83 -0.82
N GLU A 97 -13.48 5.59 -0.51
CA GLU A 97 -13.70 5.00 0.81
C GLU A 97 -12.73 5.58 1.87
N GLY A 98 -11.48 5.86 1.49
CA GLY A 98 -10.50 6.53 2.35
C GLY A 98 -10.84 7.99 2.67
N ALA A 99 -11.50 8.70 1.75
CA ALA A 99 -12.02 10.05 1.99
C ALA A 99 -13.26 10.04 2.89
N ALA A 100 -14.13 9.02 2.78
CA ALA A 100 -15.31 8.87 3.63
C ALA A 100 -14.94 8.64 5.11
N LEU A 101 -13.79 8.02 5.39
CA LEU A 101 -13.24 7.84 6.74
C LEU A 101 -12.71 9.15 7.38
N ARG A 102 -12.70 10.26 6.63
CA ARG A 102 -12.17 11.57 7.06
C ARG A 102 -13.25 12.60 7.42
N LEU A 103 -14.54 12.21 7.44
CA LEU A 103 -15.69 12.98 7.94
C LEU A 103 -16.33 12.27 9.13
#